data_AF-A0A8J2ZRR9-F1
#
_entry.id   AF-A0A8J2ZRR9-F1
#
_cell.length_a   1.000
_cell.length_b   1.000
_cell.length_c   1.000
_cell.angle_alpha   90.00
_cell.angle_beta   90.00
_cell.angle_gamma   90.00
#
_symmetry.space_group_name_H-M   'P 1'
#
loop_
_entity.id
_entity.type
_entity.pdbx_description
1 polymer ?
#
loop_
_entity_poly.entity_id
_entity_poly.type
_entity_poly.pdbx_seq_one_letter_code
_entity_poly.pdbx_strand_id
1 'polypeptide(L)'
;MKKYYYAAGNTSAGFVNLIKSNVDYLKQIISLKHPSHRLKTAILQEIIETYEQKEPMEILKSSLGEAYIDGVILPQKSIAILDNYMTKELEDVVELDLERFFPKQPPKNQELYAAYEGKRKEAYDSFAQGLAIHDDLEAIYVREMDFAKADRLAERFIAELVAAQPDKNKKSRITYRFFGTNTRDGVVNVVPHIIESIPKVYYIKGRAGTGKSTFMKKVGNACSAKGYDVFLYRCSFDPNSLDMVHVPELGFSMFDSTEPHEFFPGREGEEIIDLYEETVTPGTDEKYADEIGKITRHYKSFMKKGIVYLKEAGEIFDQIEETYPFDEETKGNIASFILTKVIS
;
A
#
# COMPACT_ATOMS: atom_id res chain seq x y z
N MET A 1 -11.01 11.69 12.88
CA MET A 1 -9.82 11.82 11.99
C MET A 1 -9.77 10.60 11.10
N LYS A 2 -9.73 10.80 9.78
CA LYS A 2 -9.73 9.73 8.79
C LYS A 2 -8.28 9.40 8.41
N LYS A 3 -7.95 8.11 8.32
CA LYS A 3 -6.66 7.64 7.81
C LYS A 3 -6.89 6.84 6.53
N TYR A 4 -6.21 7.18 5.46
CA TYR A 4 -6.30 6.45 4.18
C TYR A 4 -4.96 5.80 3.82
N TYR A 5 -4.99 4.53 3.42
CA TYR A 5 -3.83 3.80 2.91
C TYR A 5 -4.26 2.61 2.06
N TYR A 6 -3.31 1.95 1.41
CA TYR A 6 -3.55 0.72 0.66
C TYR A 6 -3.10 -0.48 1.49
N ALA A 7 -3.95 -1.49 1.60
CA ALA A 7 -3.60 -2.79 2.19
C ALA A 7 -3.33 -3.86 1.12
N ALA A 8 -3.57 -3.56 -0.15
CA ALA A 8 -3.22 -4.42 -1.27
C ALA A 8 -2.63 -3.61 -2.43
N GLY A 9 -1.90 -4.29 -3.30
CA GLY A 9 -1.28 -3.68 -4.47
C GLY A 9 -1.08 -4.62 -5.64
N ASN A 10 -1.01 -4.04 -6.84
CA ASN A 10 -0.63 -4.71 -8.07
C ASN A 10 0.88 -4.54 -8.27
N THR A 11 1.62 -5.63 -8.13
CA THR A 11 3.09 -5.63 -8.05
C THR A 11 3.74 -6.51 -9.10
N SER A 12 5.07 -6.51 -9.17
CA SER A 12 5.85 -7.49 -9.95
C SER A 12 5.62 -8.94 -9.54
N ALA A 13 5.21 -9.20 -8.29
CA ALA A 13 4.84 -10.54 -7.80
C ALA A 13 3.34 -10.86 -8.00
N GLY A 14 2.63 -10.03 -8.75
CA GLY A 14 1.18 -10.11 -8.91
C GLY A 14 0.42 -9.32 -7.84
N PHE A 15 -0.80 -9.77 -7.55
CA PHE A 15 -1.62 -9.17 -6.50
C PHE A 15 -1.08 -9.55 -5.12
N VAL A 16 -0.70 -8.54 -4.34
CA VAL A 16 -0.21 -8.73 -2.96
C VAL A 16 -1.21 -8.15 -1.99
N ASN A 17 -1.64 -8.95 -1.03
CA ASN A 17 -2.59 -8.58 0.00
C ASN A 17 -1.92 -8.59 1.39
N LEU A 18 -1.88 -7.44 2.05
CA LEU A 18 -1.26 -7.23 3.36
C LEU A 18 -2.29 -7.01 4.47
N ILE A 19 -3.57 -7.26 4.19
CA ILE A 19 -4.68 -6.94 5.10
C ILE A 19 -4.53 -7.60 6.48
N LYS A 20 -3.99 -8.83 6.56
CA LYS A 20 -3.88 -9.60 7.81
C LYS A 20 -3.28 -8.79 8.96
N SER A 21 -2.13 -8.16 8.73
CA SER A 21 -1.44 -7.35 9.74
C SER A 21 -2.13 -6.02 10.10
N ASN A 22 -3.20 -5.67 9.36
CA ASN A 22 -4.02 -4.47 9.59
C ASN A 22 -5.29 -4.78 10.38
N VAL A 23 -5.66 -6.06 10.55
CA VAL A 23 -6.94 -6.45 11.17
C VAL A 23 -6.81 -7.55 12.24
N ASP A 24 -5.65 -8.18 12.40
CA ASP A 24 -5.41 -9.28 13.35
C ASP A 24 -5.67 -8.94 14.83
N TYR A 25 -5.63 -7.66 15.18
CA TYR A 25 -5.90 -7.15 16.52
C TYR A 25 -7.38 -6.84 16.77
N LEU A 26 -8.22 -6.93 15.75
CA LEU A 26 -9.65 -6.62 15.84
C LEU A 26 -10.42 -7.82 16.34
N LYS A 27 -11.49 -7.57 17.09
CA LYS A 27 -12.39 -8.61 17.61
C LYS A 27 -13.29 -9.19 16.52
N GLN A 28 -13.60 -8.41 15.49
CA GLN A 28 -14.54 -8.82 14.45
C GLN A 28 -14.08 -8.33 13.07
N ILE A 29 -14.14 -9.24 12.11
CA ILE A 29 -13.87 -8.97 10.71
C ILE A 29 -15.09 -9.42 9.92
N ILE A 30 -15.70 -8.49 9.18
CA ILE A 30 -16.87 -8.73 8.35
C ILE A 30 -16.43 -8.72 6.89
N SER A 31 -16.74 -9.79 6.16
CA SER A 31 -16.55 -9.88 4.71
C SER A 31 -17.86 -9.61 4.00
N LEU A 32 -17.89 -8.57 3.17
CA LEU A 32 -19.03 -8.26 2.31
C LEU A 32 -18.98 -9.15 1.07
N LYS A 33 -19.78 -10.21 1.04
CA LYS A 33 -19.82 -11.13 -0.11
C LYS A 33 -20.88 -10.68 -1.10
N HIS A 34 -20.41 -10.24 -2.26
CA HIS A 34 -21.22 -9.99 -3.45
C HIS A 34 -20.31 -9.92 -4.68
N PRO A 35 -20.79 -10.30 -5.89
CA PRO A 35 -20.03 -10.12 -7.12
C PRO A 35 -19.72 -8.65 -7.46
N SER A 36 -20.66 -7.73 -7.20
CA SER A 36 -20.45 -6.29 -7.47
C SER A 36 -19.59 -5.61 -6.40
N HIS A 37 -18.42 -5.15 -6.81
CA HIS A 37 -17.55 -4.27 -6.05
C HIS A 37 -18.09 -2.84 -5.95
N ARG A 38 -18.90 -2.38 -6.92
CA ARG A 38 -19.60 -1.09 -6.83
C ARG A 38 -20.63 -1.09 -5.70
N LEU A 39 -21.41 -2.15 -5.54
CA LEU A 39 -22.35 -2.29 -4.40
C LEU A 39 -21.61 -2.24 -3.07
N LYS A 40 -20.56 -3.07 -2.92
CA LYS A 40 -19.75 -3.12 -1.70
C LYS A 40 -19.13 -1.77 -1.38
N THR A 41 -18.60 -1.07 -2.39
CA THR A 41 -18.06 0.29 -2.24
C THR A 41 -19.13 1.28 -1.79
N ALA A 42 -20.32 1.25 -2.38
CA ALA A 42 -21.41 2.14 -2.01
C ALA A 42 -21.86 1.92 -0.55
N ILE A 43 -21.91 0.67 -0.09
CA ILE A 43 -22.19 0.34 1.31
C ILE A 43 -21.08 0.86 2.24
N LEU A 44 -19.81 0.68 1.85
CA LEU A 44 -18.67 1.19 2.63
C LEU A 44 -18.69 2.72 2.72
N GLN A 45 -19.11 3.43 1.67
CA GLN A 45 -19.28 4.89 1.67
C GLN A 45 -20.36 5.33 2.67
N GLU A 46 -21.53 4.68 2.70
CA GLU A 46 -22.58 4.96 3.70
C GLU A 46 -22.09 4.79 5.15
N ILE A 47 -21.26 3.76 5.39
CA ILE A 47 -20.63 3.54 6.70
C ILE A 47 -19.64 4.67 7.02
N ILE A 48 -18.80 5.07 6.06
CA ILE A 48 -17.86 6.18 6.22
C ILE A 48 -18.61 7.46 6.60
N GLU A 49 -19.61 7.85 5.81
CA GLU A 49 -20.42 9.06 6.03
C GLU A 49 -21.12 9.04 7.39
N THR A 50 -21.60 7.87 7.82
CA THR A 50 -22.27 7.70 9.11
C THR A 50 -21.33 7.91 10.30
N TYR A 51 -20.04 7.54 10.17
CA TYR A 51 -19.09 7.51 11.30
C TYR A 51 -17.99 8.56 11.24
N GLU A 52 -17.76 9.23 10.11
CA GLU A 52 -16.58 10.09 9.91
C GLU A 52 -16.51 11.28 10.88
N GLN A 53 -17.66 11.77 11.34
CA GLN A 53 -17.78 12.84 12.33
C GLN A 53 -17.88 12.33 13.78
N LYS A 54 -18.06 11.02 13.97
CA LYS A 54 -18.33 10.40 15.29
C LYS A 54 -17.06 9.84 15.94
N GLU A 55 -16.20 9.19 15.15
CA GLU A 55 -15.01 8.53 15.67
C GLU A 55 -13.87 8.48 14.63
N PRO A 56 -12.61 8.28 15.05
CA PRO A 56 -11.51 7.98 14.14
C PRO A 56 -11.76 6.69 13.37
N MET A 57 -11.37 6.66 12.10
CA MET A 57 -11.53 5.49 11.23
C MET A 57 -10.36 5.35 10.27
N GLU A 58 -10.18 4.13 9.78
CA GLU A 58 -9.22 3.84 8.71
C GLU A 58 -9.99 3.38 7.47
N ILE A 59 -9.60 3.89 6.30
CA ILE A 59 -10.26 3.64 5.03
C ILE A 59 -9.22 3.04 4.09
N LEU A 60 -9.50 1.83 3.63
CA LEU A 60 -8.62 1.07 2.77
C LEU A 60 -8.92 1.44 1.31
N LYS A 61 -7.98 2.16 0.70
CA LYS A 61 -8.03 2.52 -0.72
C LYS A 61 -7.84 1.26 -1.56
N SER A 62 -8.50 1.22 -2.73
CA SER A 62 -8.53 0.02 -3.57
C SER A 62 -7.46 -0.03 -4.64
N SER A 63 -6.84 -1.21 -4.79
CA SER A 63 -5.98 -1.51 -5.94
C SER A 63 -6.74 -1.67 -7.26
N LEU A 64 -8.08 -1.75 -7.21
CA LEU A 64 -8.96 -1.80 -8.39
C LEU A 64 -9.14 -0.44 -9.06
N GLY A 65 -8.83 0.66 -8.36
CA GLY A 65 -8.97 2.04 -8.85
C GLY A 65 -9.65 2.96 -7.83
N GLU A 66 -9.66 4.25 -8.11
CA GLU A 66 -10.16 5.29 -7.20
C GLU A 66 -11.67 5.20 -6.92
N ALA A 67 -12.41 4.59 -7.84
CA ALA A 67 -13.85 4.37 -7.72
C ALA A 67 -14.24 3.30 -6.69
N TYR A 68 -13.26 2.57 -6.13
CA TYR A 68 -13.50 1.43 -5.23
C TYR A 68 -12.87 1.66 -3.85
N ILE A 69 -13.48 1.03 -2.84
CA ILE A 69 -12.97 0.99 -1.46
C ILE A 69 -12.85 -0.46 -1.03
N ASP A 70 -11.68 -0.84 -0.50
CA ASP A 70 -11.40 -2.23 -0.08
C ASP A 70 -11.98 -2.55 1.30
N GLY A 71 -12.23 -1.53 2.11
CA GLY A 71 -12.82 -1.68 3.42
C GLY A 71 -12.69 -0.47 4.33
N VAL A 72 -13.33 -0.59 5.48
CA VAL A 72 -13.34 0.40 6.56
C VAL A 72 -13.02 -0.31 7.87
N ILE A 73 -12.13 0.28 8.66
CA ILE A 73 -11.82 -0.15 10.01
C ILE A 73 -12.33 0.92 10.98
N LEU A 74 -13.07 0.48 11.99
CA LEU A 74 -13.54 1.29 13.11
C LEU A 74 -12.81 0.83 14.38
N PRO A 75 -11.62 1.42 14.70
CA PRO A 75 -10.76 0.89 15.74
C PRO A 75 -11.38 0.91 17.13
N GLN A 76 -12.19 1.93 17.46
CA GLN A 76 -12.83 2.03 18.78
C GLN A 76 -13.86 0.93 19.01
N LYS A 77 -14.47 0.44 17.93
CA LYS A 77 -15.41 -0.69 17.93
C LYS A 77 -14.73 -2.04 17.73
N SER A 78 -13.43 -2.05 17.42
CA SER A 78 -12.66 -3.27 17.15
C SER A 78 -13.26 -4.11 16.01
N ILE A 79 -13.74 -3.45 14.96
CA ILE A 79 -14.38 -4.07 13.79
C ILE A 79 -13.76 -3.59 12.48
N ALA A 80 -13.59 -4.51 11.53
CA ALA A 80 -13.31 -4.20 10.13
C ALA A 80 -14.44 -4.72 9.24
N ILE A 81 -14.81 -3.95 8.22
CA ILE A 81 -15.77 -4.33 7.19
C ILE A 81 -15.06 -4.22 5.86
N LEU A 82 -14.90 -5.35 5.19
CA LEU A 82 -13.98 -5.52 4.06
C LEU A 82 -14.72 -6.07 2.85
N ASP A 83 -14.25 -5.69 1.67
CA ASP A 83 -14.60 -6.39 0.44
C ASP A 83 -14.10 -7.85 0.50
N ASN A 84 -14.93 -8.81 0.09
CA ASN A 84 -14.62 -10.22 0.22
C ASN A 84 -13.32 -10.66 -0.45
N TYR A 85 -12.89 -10.00 -1.54
CA TYR A 85 -11.63 -10.39 -2.21
C TYR A 85 -10.39 -10.16 -1.32
N MET A 86 -10.47 -9.23 -0.37
CA MET A 86 -9.42 -8.98 0.62
C MET A 86 -9.38 -10.05 1.70
N THR A 87 -10.48 -10.74 1.96
CA THR A 87 -10.61 -11.63 3.13
C THR A 87 -10.19 -13.08 2.88
N LYS A 88 -9.77 -13.43 1.66
CA LYS A 88 -9.49 -14.83 1.25
C LYS A 88 -8.47 -15.57 2.12
N GLU A 89 -7.51 -14.85 2.70
CA GLU A 89 -6.40 -15.41 3.50
C GLU A 89 -6.61 -15.21 5.01
N LEU A 90 -7.76 -14.69 5.42
CA LEU A 90 -8.08 -14.42 6.81
C LEU A 90 -8.84 -15.58 7.44
N GLU A 91 -8.55 -15.85 8.70
CA GLU A 91 -9.27 -16.77 9.56
C GLU A 91 -10.30 -16.00 10.38
N ASP A 92 -11.32 -16.69 10.92
CA ASP A 92 -12.34 -16.12 11.81
C ASP A 92 -13.12 -14.92 11.25
N VAL A 93 -13.37 -14.91 9.94
CA VAL A 93 -14.14 -13.88 9.25
C VAL A 93 -15.63 -14.22 9.24
N VAL A 94 -16.46 -13.25 9.65
CA VAL A 94 -17.92 -13.35 9.51
C VAL A 94 -18.29 -12.90 8.10
N GLU A 95 -18.71 -13.85 7.27
CA GLU A 95 -19.20 -13.57 5.92
C GLU A 95 -20.63 -13.05 5.96
N LEU A 96 -20.83 -11.81 5.49
CA LEU A 96 -22.15 -11.23 5.26
C LEU A 96 -22.49 -11.38 3.77
N ASP A 97 -23.32 -12.37 3.48
CA ASP A 97 -23.82 -12.67 2.15
C ASP A 97 -24.89 -11.66 1.72
N LEU A 98 -24.48 -10.70 0.89
CA LEU A 98 -25.34 -9.62 0.41
C LEU A 98 -26.28 -10.09 -0.71
N GLU A 99 -26.03 -11.26 -1.32
CA GLU A 99 -26.88 -11.78 -2.39
C GLU A 99 -28.31 -12.03 -1.89
N ARG A 100 -28.49 -12.23 -0.58
CA ARG A 100 -29.78 -12.43 0.11
C ARG A 100 -30.71 -11.22 0.02
N PHE A 101 -30.20 -10.05 -0.31
CA PHE A 101 -31.00 -8.84 -0.51
C PHE A 101 -31.52 -8.72 -1.94
N PHE A 102 -31.11 -9.63 -2.85
CA PHE A 102 -31.50 -9.62 -4.25
C PHE A 102 -32.39 -10.84 -4.56
N PRO A 103 -33.53 -10.65 -5.23
CA PRO A 103 -34.43 -11.75 -5.58
C PRO A 103 -33.84 -12.68 -6.65
N LYS A 104 -32.93 -12.17 -7.50
CA LYS A 104 -32.26 -12.94 -8.55
C LYS A 104 -30.89 -12.36 -8.85
N GLN A 105 -29.90 -13.25 -8.95
CA GLN A 105 -28.54 -12.90 -9.39
C GLN A 105 -28.39 -13.20 -10.90
N PRO A 106 -27.75 -12.31 -11.68
CA PRO A 106 -27.36 -12.64 -13.03
C PRO A 106 -26.27 -13.72 -13.00
N PRO A 107 -26.26 -14.64 -13.99
CA PRO A 107 -25.23 -15.66 -14.07
C PRO A 107 -23.87 -15.01 -14.30
N LYS A 108 -22.83 -15.57 -13.66
CA LYS A 108 -21.45 -15.11 -13.83
C LYS A 108 -21.00 -15.29 -15.29
N ASN A 109 -20.60 -14.21 -15.94
CA ASN A 109 -20.04 -14.27 -17.30
C ASN A 109 -18.58 -14.76 -17.25
N GLN A 110 -18.39 -16.08 -17.36
CA GLN A 110 -17.07 -16.71 -17.24
C GLN A 110 -16.06 -16.18 -18.26
N GLU A 111 -16.50 -15.81 -19.47
CA GLU A 111 -15.63 -15.26 -20.50
C GLU A 111 -15.08 -13.88 -20.12
N LEU A 112 -15.93 -12.99 -19.59
CA LEU A 112 -15.48 -11.68 -19.11
C LEU A 112 -14.51 -11.80 -17.94
N TYR A 113 -14.80 -12.69 -16.98
CA TYR A 113 -13.88 -12.92 -15.86
C TYR A 113 -12.54 -13.51 -16.32
N ALA A 114 -12.55 -14.45 -17.28
CA ALA A 114 -11.33 -14.99 -17.85
C ALA A 114 -10.51 -13.92 -18.60
N ALA A 115 -11.19 -13.03 -19.34
CA ALA A 115 -10.55 -11.92 -20.03
C ALA A 115 -9.93 -10.90 -19.05
N TYR A 116 -10.65 -10.57 -17.97
CA TYR A 116 -10.17 -9.71 -16.88
C TYR A 116 -8.91 -10.28 -16.22
N GLU A 117 -8.94 -11.55 -15.81
CA GLU A 117 -7.78 -12.21 -15.20
C GLU A 117 -6.61 -12.34 -16.19
N GLY A 118 -6.90 -12.57 -17.48
CA GLY A 118 -5.90 -12.57 -18.55
C GLY A 118 -5.16 -11.24 -18.63
N LYS A 119 -5.88 -10.10 -18.62
CA LYS A 119 -5.27 -8.77 -18.67
C LYS A 119 -4.48 -8.43 -17.41
N ARG A 120 -4.98 -8.82 -16.23
CA ARG A 120 -4.20 -8.71 -14.98
C ARG A 120 -2.91 -9.50 -15.04
N LYS A 121 -2.96 -10.72 -15.57
CA LYS A 121 -1.76 -11.54 -15.74
C LYS A 121 -0.75 -10.87 -16.67
N GLU A 122 -1.20 -10.33 -17.82
CA GLU A 122 -0.32 -9.58 -18.73
C GLU A 122 0.33 -8.37 -18.04
N ALA A 123 -0.42 -7.66 -17.18
CA ALA A 123 0.12 -6.57 -16.38
C ALA A 123 1.23 -7.04 -15.43
N TYR A 124 0.98 -8.12 -14.68
CA TYR A 124 1.93 -8.66 -13.71
C TYR A 124 3.18 -9.24 -14.38
N ASP A 125 3.02 -9.97 -15.48
CA ASP A 125 4.15 -10.47 -16.27
C ASP A 125 5.01 -9.30 -16.82
N SER A 126 4.38 -8.17 -17.16
CA SER A 126 5.08 -6.96 -17.59
C SER A 126 5.85 -6.31 -16.43
N PHE A 127 5.25 -6.20 -15.24
CA PHE A 127 5.94 -5.68 -14.07
C PHE A 127 7.10 -6.59 -13.63
N ALA A 128 6.93 -7.92 -13.69
CA ALA A 128 7.99 -8.88 -13.38
C ALA A 128 9.19 -8.73 -14.33
N GLN A 129 8.94 -8.57 -15.64
CA GLN A 129 9.99 -8.29 -16.62
C GLN A 129 10.69 -6.94 -16.35
N GLY A 130 9.90 -5.91 -16.00
CA GLY A 130 10.45 -4.63 -15.57
C GLY A 130 11.37 -4.78 -14.35
N LEU A 131 10.96 -5.56 -13.34
CA LEU A 131 11.76 -5.76 -12.13
C LEU A 131 13.08 -6.47 -12.43
N ALA A 132 13.06 -7.52 -13.26
CA ALA A 132 14.29 -8.21 -13.66
C ALA A 132 15.31 -7.28 -14.34
N ILE A 133 14.85 -6.31 -15.13
CA ILE A 133 15.72 -5.29 -15.75
C ILE A 133 16.15 -4.23 -14.74
N HIS A 134 15.28 -3.90 -13.78
CA HIS A 134 15.61 -2.98 -12.69
C HIS A 134 16.72 -3.54 -11.78
N ASP A 135 16.78 -4.86 -11.57
CA ASP A 135 17.85 -5.50 -10.81
C ASP A 135 19.24 -5.27 -11.46
N ASP A 136 19.31 -5.19 -12.79
CA ASP A 136 20.55 -4.82 -13.50
C ASP A 136 20.97 -3.37 -13.20
N LEU A 137 20.01 -2.46 -13.02
CA LEU A 137 20.28 -1.08 -12.60
C LEU A 137 20.80 -1.04 -11.16
N GLU A 138 20.19 -1.82 -10.25
CA GLU A 138 20.67 -1.93 -8.87
C GLU A 138 22.10 -2.43 -8.81
N ALA A 139 22.45 -3.42 -9.64
CA ALA A 139 23.77 -4.02 -9.67
C ALA A 139 24.89 -3.01 -9.97
N ILE A 140 24.61 -1.94 -10.73
CA ILE A 140 25.59 -0.86 -10.97
C ILE A 140 25.90 -0.15 -9.65
N TYR A 141 24.88 0.31 -8.93
CA TYR A 141 25.07 1.07 -7.69
C TYR A 141 25.57 0.21 -6.53
N VAL A 142 25.12 -1.04 -6.45
CA VAL A 142 25.59 -2.02 -5.44
C VAL A 142 27.11 -2.21 -5.52
N ARG A 143 27.71 -2.17 -6.72
CA ARG A 143 29.17 -2.29 -6.89
C ARG A 143 29.93 -1.05 -6.43
N GLU A 144 29.29 0.11 -6.47
CA GLU A 144 29.88 1.41 -6.12
C GLU A 144 29.50 1.86 -4.70
N MET A 145 28.85 0.99 -3.93
CA MET A 145 28.44 1.28 -2.55
C MET A 145 29.54 1.02 -1.53
N ASP A 146 29.76 1.98 -0.63
CA ASP A 146 30.43 1.76 0.66
C ASP A 146 29.42 1.28 1.69
N PHE A 147 29.24 -0.04 1.75
CA PHE A 147 28.35 -0.71 2.72
C PHE A 147 28.71 -0.40 4.17
N ALA A 148 30.01 -0.26 4.49
CA ALA A 148 30.42 0.04 5.85
C ALA A 148 30.03 1.46 6.25
N LYS A 149 30.08 2.42 5.33
CA LYS A 149 29.59 3.78 5.56
C LYS A 149 28.07 3.81 5.68
N ALA A 150 27.34 3.06 4.86
CA ALA A 150 25.89 2.92 4.97
C ALA A 150 25.48 2.33 6.34
N ASP A 151 26.21 1.33 6.84
CA ASP A 151 25.96 0.74 8.16
C ASP A 151 26.20 1.73 9.29
N ARG A 152 27.32 2.46 9.27
CA ARG A 152 27.60 3.50 10.26
C ARG A 152 26.55 4.62 10.25
N LEU A 153 26.05 4.99 9.07
CA LEU A 153 24.98 5.98 8.93
C LEU A 153 23.69 5.49 9.60
N ALA A 154 23.30 4.23 9.37
CA ALA A 154 22.15 3.62 10.03
C ALA A 154 22.29 3.56 11.55
N GLU A 155 23.45 3.13 12.05
CA GLU A 155 23.74 3.04 13.49
C GLU A 155 23.66 4.40 14.18
N ARG A 156 24.28 5.42 13.59
CA ARG A 156 24.22 6.81 14.09
C ARG A 156 22.79 7.31 14.15
N PHE A 157 22.04 7.13 13.06
CA PHE A 157 20.64 7.58 13.00
C PHE A 157 19.77 6.89 14.05
N ILE A 158 19.94 5.58 14.23
CA ILE A 158 19.23 4.80 15.27
C ILE A 158 19.62 5.29 16.67
N ALA A 159 20.90 5.58 16.92
CA ALA A 159 21.36 6.10 18.20
C ALA A 159 20.71 7.45 18.54
N GLU A 160 20.62 8.35 17.56
CA GLU A 160 20.04 9.68 17.73
C GLU A 160 18.52 9.63 17.91
N LEU A 161 17.81 8.87 17.07
CA LEU A 161 16.35 8.89 17.03
C LEU A 161 15.70 7.92 18.02
N VAL A 162 16.29 6.73 18.18
CA VAL A 162 15.65 5.59 18.86
C VAL A 162 16.32 5.30 20.20
N ALA A 163 17.65 5.35 20.32
CA ALA A 163 18.33 4.87 21.53
C ALA A 163 18.02 5.69 22.79
N ALA A 164 17.74 6.99 22.67
CA ALA A 164 17.31 7.84 23.78
C ALA A 164 15.84 7.62 24.21
N GLN A 165 15.04 6.91 23.41
CA GLN A 165 13.61 6.70 23.69
C GLN A 165 13.39 5.64 24.79
N PRO A 166 12.36 5.77 25.65
CA PRO A 166 12.07 4.77 26.67
C PRO A 166 11.64 3.44 26.06
N ASP A 167 11.93 2.34 26.76
CA ASP A 167 11.37 1.04 26.42
C ASP A 167 9.88 0.97 26.81
N LYS A 168 9.04 0.48 25.91
CA LYS A 168 7.59 0.34 26.17
C LYS A 168 7.25 -0.91 26.98
N ASN A 169 8.19 -1.84 27.16
CA ASN A 169 7.98 -3.13 27.83
C ASN A 169 6.74 -3.89 27.30
N LYS A 170 6.44 -3.72 26.01
CA LYS A 170 5.38 -4.44 25.30
C LYS A 170 5.93 -5.06 24.04
N LYS A 171 5.28 -6.13 23.58
CA LYS A 171 5.52 -6.64 22.23
C LYS A 171 5.01 -5.61 21.22
N SER A 172 5.89 -5.15 20.35
CA SER A 172 5.53 -4.28 19.22
C SER A 172 4.60 -4.99 18.24
N ARG A 173 3.62 -4.27 17.70
CA ARG A 173 2.88 -4.67 16.51
C ARG A 173 3.57 -4.11 15.27
N ILE A 174 3.85 -4.97 14.30
CA ILE A 174 4.35 -4.59 12.98
C ILE A 174 3.23 -4.75 11.96
N THR A 175 2.84 -3.65 11.32
CA THR A 175 1.76 -3.63 10.34
C THR A 175 2.32 -3.30 8.96
N TYR A 176 2.00 -4.13 7.97
CA TYR A 176 2.45 -3.96 6.59
C TYR A 176 1.38 -3.29 5.73
N ARG A 177 1.79 -2.32 4.92
CA ARG A 177 0.91 -1.51 4.07
C ARG A 177 1.59 -1.20 2.72
N PHE A 178 0.86 -0.52 1.85
CA PHE A 178 1.39 0.21 0.72
C PHE A 178 0.97 1.68 0.87
N PHE A 179 1.88 2.64 0.62
CA PHE A 179 1.46 4.05 0.59
C PHE A 179 0.93 4.41 -0.79
N GLY A 180 1.09 3.53 -1.76
CA GLY A 180 0.75 3.71 -3.15
C GLY A 180 0.83 2.40 -3.90
N THR A 181 0.17 2.31 -5.05
CA THR A 181 0.14 1.10 -5.88
C THR A 181 -0.08 1.45 -7.34
N ASN A 182 0.13 0.47 -8.21
CA ASN A 182 -0.32 0.49 -9.60
C ASN A 182 -1.82 0.15 -9.65
N THR A 183 -2.60 0.93 -10.40
CA THR A 183 -4.04 0.73 -10.61
C THR A 183 -4.39 0.96 -12.08
N ARG A 184 -5.65 0.72 -12.44
CA ARG A 184 -6.20 1.08 -13.75
C ARG A 184 -6.13 2.59 -14.04
N ASP A 185 -6.07 3.42 -12.99
CA ASP A 185 -6.00 4.88 -13.07
C ASP A 185 -4.55 5.38 -13.13
N GLY A 186 -3.58 4.47 -13.10
CA GLY A 186 -2.14 4.76 -13.10
C GLY A 186 -1.49 4.46 -11.76
N VAL A 187 -0.31 5.06 -11.55
CA VAL A 187 0.46 4.94 -10.31
C VAL A 187 -0.07 5.97 -9.32
N VAL A 188 -0.52 5.52 -8.14
CA VAL A 188 -1.15 6.36 -7.12
C VAL A 188 -0.39 6.28 -5.81
N ASN A 189 -0.45 7.33 -4.98
CA ASN A 189 0.08 7.31 -3.61
C ASN A 189 -0.71 8.23 -2.67
N VAL A 190 -0.55 8.04 -1.37
CA VAL A 190 -1.16 8.82 -0.28
C VAL A 190 -0.12 9.32 0.72
N VAL A 191 1.15 9.44 0.30
CA VAL A 191 2.24 9.92 1.18
C VAL A 191 1.91 11.24 1.87
N PRO A 192 1.40 12.28 1.17
CA PRO A 192 1.08 13.56 1.81
C PRO A 192 0.12 13.40 2.99
N HIS A 193 -0.87 12.52 2.87
CA HIS A 193 -1.83 12.25 3.93
C HIS A 193 -1.23 11.48 5.11
N ILE A 194 -0.32 10.53 4.86
CA ILE A 194 0.35 9.76 5.93
C ILE A 194 1.21 10.68 6.81
N ILE A 195 1.89 11.65 6.20
CA ILE A 195 2.86 12.51 6.88
C ILE A 195 2.26 13.83 7.41
N GLU A 196 1.01 14.15 7.07
CA GLU A 196 0.38 15.46 7.33
C GLU A 196 0.42 15.88 8.80
N SER A 197 0.31 14.92 9.72
CA SER A 197 0.28 15.16 11.17
C SER A 197 1.57 14.74 11.88
N ILE A 198 2.60 14.37 11.13
CA ILE A 198 3.85 13.84 11.68
C ILE A 198 4.87 14.98 11.85
N PRO A 199 5.37 15.23 13.07
CA PRO A 199 6.31 16.33 13.33
C PRO A 199 7.68 16.18 12.67
N LYS A 200 8.20 14.95 12.53
CA LYS A 200 9.51 14.69 11.92
C LYS A 200 9.37 13.82 10.68
N VAL A 201 9.85 14.29 9.54
CA VAL A 201 9.75 13.54 8.29
C VAL A 201 11.09 13.50 7.58
N TYR A 202 11.58 12.30 7.31
CA TYR A 202 12.86 12.07 6.62
C TYR A 202 12.61 11.61 5.18
N TYR A 203 13.09 12.41 4.23
CA TYR A 203 13.00 12.16 2.80
C TYR A 203 14.26 11.43 2.39
N ILE A 204 14.17 10.11 2.25
CA ILE A 204 15.31 9.25 1.90
C ILE A 204 15.52 9.36 0.40
N LYS A 205 16.64 9.97 -0.01
CA LYS A 205 17.05 10.03 -1.41
C LYS A 205 18.12 8.99 -1.70
N GLY A 206 18.08 8.45 -2.92
CA GLY A 206 19.16 7.60 -3.43
C GLY A 206 18.73 6.78 -4.63
N ARG A 207 19.70 6.26 -5.39
CA ARG A 207 19.41 5.44 -6.58
C ARG A 207 18.90 4.05 -6.20
N ALA A 208 18.38 3.30 -7.17
CA ALA A 208 18.03 1.90 -6.96
C ALA A 208 19.26 1.12 -6.48
N GLY A 209 19.10 0.17 -5.55
CA GLY A 209 20.25 -0.54 -4.95
C GLY A 209 21.09 0.23 -3.91
N THR A 210 20.84 1.52 -3.61
CA THR A 210 21.67 2.29 -2.63
C THR A 210 21.31 2.04 -1.16
N GLY A 211 20.73 0.88 -0.84
CA GLY A 211 20.45 0.48 0.55
C GLY A 211 19.28 1.18 1.26
N LYS A 212 18.43 1.97 0.58
CA LYS A 212 17.28 2.68 1.18
C LYS A 212 16.37 1.76 2.00
N SER A 213 15.92 0.67 1.39
CA SER A 213 15.08 -0.37 2.04
C SER A 213 15.78 -0.99 3.25
N THR A 214 17.08 -1.26 3.16
CA THR A 214 17.88 -1.83 4.25
C THR A 214 18.01 -0.85 5.42
N PHE A 215 18.32 0.43 5.15
CA PHE A 215 18.38 1.49 6.14
C PHE A 215 17.05 1.59 6.91
N MET A 216 15.95 1.70 6.17
CA MET A 216 14.60 1.76 6.74
C MET A 216 14.26 0.51 7.57
N LYS A 217 14.56 -0.71 7.08
CA LYS A 217 14.36 -1.96 7.84
C LYS A 217 15.13 -1.95 9.16
N LYS A 218 16.39 -1.49 9.18
CA LYS A 218 17.20 -1.37 10.40
C LYS A 218 16.54 -0.42 11.42
N VAL A 219 16.07 0.74 10.96
CA VAL A 219 15.38 1.71 11.83
C VAL A 219 14.06 1.15 12.37
N GLY A 220 13.23 0.54 11.51
CA GLY A 220 11.98 -0.09 11.92
C GLY A 220 12.19 -1.20 12.95
N ASN A 221 13.21 -2.05 12.75
CA ASN A 221 13.57 -3.11 13.69
C ASN A 221 14.02 -2.55 15.04
N ALA A 222 14.83 -1.49 15.05
CA ALA A 222 15.25 -0.84 16.29
C ALA A 222 14.07 -0.25 17.07
N CYS A 223 13.09 0.34 16.38
CA CYS A 223 11.86 0.85 17.00
C CYS A 223 11.01 -0.29 17.59
N SER A 224 10.83 -1.36 16.81
CA SER A 224 10.06 -2.54 17.24
C SER A 224 10.70 -3.24 18.44
N ALA A 225 12.03 -3.31 18.49
CA ALA A 225 12.78 -3.87 19.61
C ALA A 225 12.56 -3.11 20.93
N LYS A 226 12.21 -1.82 20.87
CA LYS A 226 11.80 -1.01 22.02
C LYS A 226 10.30 -1.04 22.32
N GLY A 227 9.54 -1.90 21.63
CA GLY A 227 8.11 -2.10 21.84
C GLY A 227 7.19 -1.04 21.19
N TYR A 228 7.71 -0.16 20.34
CA TYR A 228 6.89 0.79 19.57
C TYR A 228 6.18 0.09 18.43
N ASP A 229 4.92 0.43 18.16
CA ASP A 229 4.23 -0.10 16.98
C ASP A 229 4.79 0.55 15.71
N VAL A 230 5.05 -0.28 14.68
CA VAL A 230 5.74 0.14 13.46
C VAL A 230 4.88 -0.18 12.25
N PHE A 231 4.68 0.81 11.39
CA PHE A 231 4.05 0.62 10.08
C PHE A 231 5.14 0.57 9.01
N LEU A 232 5.19 -0.54 8.29
CA LEU A 232 6.15 -0.82 7.23
C LEU A 232 5.43 -0.84 5.88
N TYR A 233 5.75 0.12 5.03
CA TYR A 233 5.13 0.27 3.72
C TYR A 233 6.01 -0.35 2.64
N ARG A 234 5.50 -1.41 2.00
CA ARG A 234 6.18 -2.14 0.92
C ARG A 234 6.19 -1.33 -0.36
N CYS A 235 7.20 -1.57 -1.19
CA CYS A 235 7.21 -1.03 -2.54
C CYS A 235 6.17 -1.73 -3.40
N SER A 236 5.37 -0.96 -4.12
CA SER A 236 4.37 -1.53 -5.04
C SER A 236 4.96 -2.09 -6.33
N PHE A 237 6.22 -1.77 -6.63
CA PHE A 237 6.94 -2.38 -7.73
C PHE A 237 7.64 -3.67 -7.28
N ASP A 238 8.52 -3.61 -6.28
CA ASP A 238 9.13 -4.78 -5.63
C ASP A 238 8.61 -4.98 -4.18
N PRO A 239 7.67 -5.91 -3.95
CA PRO A 239 7.11 -6.12 -2.61
C PRO A 239 8.11 -6.62 -1.56
N ASN A 240 9.32 -7.04 -1.95
CA ASN A 240 10.39 -7.37 -1.00
C ASN A 240 11.15 -6.14 -0.48
N SER A 241 11.08 -5.04 -1.23
CA SER A 241 11.58 -3.73 -0.83
C SER A 241 10.60 -2.99 0.08
N LEU A 242 11.09 -1.92 0.68
CA LEU A 242 10.37 -1.08 1.63
C LEU A 242 10.53 0.36 1.19
N ASP A 243 9.43 1.07 1.09
CA ASP A 243 9.41 2.48 0.69
C ASP A 243 9.17 3.41 1.88
N MET A 244 8.60 2.95 3.00
CA MET A 244 8.41 3.81 4.17
C MET A 244 8.42 3.05 5.49
N VAL A 245 8.94 3.72 6.52
CA VAL A 245 8.78 3.37 7.94
C VAL A 245 8.06 4.52 8.62
N HIS A 246 6.98 4.20 9.30
CA HIS A 246 6.14 5.18 9.98
C HIS A 246 5.92 4.74 11.43
N VAL A 247 6.31 5.59 12.38
CA VAL A 247 6.23 5.32 13.81
C VAL A 247 5.56 6.52 14.51
N PRO A 248 4.21 6.60 14.47
CA PRO A 248 3.46 7.71 15.05
C PRO A 248 3.74 7.97 16.52
N GLU A 249 3.95 6.91 17.31
CA GLU A 249 4.26 7.01 18.73
C GLU A 249 5.57 7.77 19.01
N LEU A 250 6.51 7.77 18.05
CA LEU A 250 7.76 8.53 18.10
C LEU A 250 7.69 9.83 17.30
N GLY A 251 6.54 10.13 16.69
CA GLY A 251 6.34 11.35 15.93
C GLY A 251 7.19 11.46 14.67
N PHE A 252 7.61 10.34 14.07
CA PHE A 252 8.39 10.38 12.83
C PHE A 252 7.89 9.44 11.72
N SER A 253 8.21 9.83 10.49
CA SER A 253 8.14 8.99 9.29
C SER A 253 9.41 9.14 8.49
N MET A 254 9.80 8.09 7.77
CA MET A 254 10.82 8.16 6.75
C MET A 254 10.36 7.40 5.51
N PHE A 255 10.61 7.95 4.34
CA PHE A 255 10.19 7.29 3.11
C PHE A 255 11.12 7.57 1.94
N ASP A 256 11.15 6.64 0.99
CA ASP A 256 11.83 6.81 -0.28
C ASP A 256 11.18 7.93 -1.08
N SER A 257 11.95 8.99 -1.30
CA SER A 257 11.54 10.18 -2.01
C SER A 257 12.33 10.36 -3.31
N THR A 258 12.54 9.25 -4.02
CA THR A 258 13.18 9.21 -5.34
C THR A 258 12.13 9.21 -6.46
N GLU A 259 12.49 9.64 -7.68
CA GLU A 259 11.63 9.47 -8.87
C GLU A 259 11.10 8.02 -8.93
N PRO A 260 9.78 7.80 -9.16
CA PRO A 260 8.74 8.74 -9.58
C PRO A 260 7.94 9.40 -8.44
N HIS A 261 8.27 9.13 -7.17
CA HIS A 261 7.55 9.64 -6.00
C HIS A 261 8.41 10.65 -5.23
N GLU A 262 8.95 11.63 -5.96
CA GLU A 262 9.81 12.66 -5.36
C GLU A 262 8.98 13.74 -4.67
N PHE A 263 9.27 13.95 -3.39
CA PHE A 263 8.78 15.04 -2.57
C PHE A 263 9.96 15.82 -1.98
N PHE A 264 9.68 17.02 -1.49
CA PHE A 264 10.69 17.87 -0.87
C PHE A 264 10.18 18.40 0.48
N PRO A 265 11.08 18.62 1.45
CA PRO A 265 10.76 19.31 2.68
C PRO A 265 10.13 20.68 2.42
N GLY A 266 9.05 20.96 3.12
CA GLY A 266 8.37 22.26 3.13
C GLY A 266 7.89 22.69 4.52
N ARG A 267 7.99 21.83 5.54
CA ARG A 267 7.59 22.11 6.92
C ARG A 267 8.76 22.02 7.89
N GLU A 268 8.61 22.63 9.05
CA GLU A 268 9.56 22.45 10.15
C GLU A 268 9.61 20.98 10.57
N GLY A 269 10.83 20.46 10.83
CA GLY A 269 11.06 19.05 11.17
C GLY A 269 11.16 18.10 9.98
N GLU A 270 11.15 18.63 8.74
CA GLU A 270 11.36 17.85 7.52
C GLU A 270 12.82 17.93 7.04
N GLU A 271 13.44 16.78 6.80
CA GLU A 271 14.87 16.67 6.49
C GLU A 271 15.13 15.68 5.35
N ILE A 272 16.16 15.94 4.53
CA ILE A 272 16.62 14.99 3.50
C ILE A 272 17.75 14.14 4.06
N ILE A 273 17.68 12.84 3.82
CA ILE A 273 18.81 11.91 4.02
C ILE A 273 19.19 11.38 2.64
N ASP A 274 20.26 11.91 2.07
CA ASP A 274 20.76 11.47 0.77
C ASP A 274 21.75 10.31 0.93
N LEU A 275 21.26 9.09 0.76
CA LEU A 275 22.09 7.89 0.83
C LEU A 275 23.01 7.77 -0.38
N TYR A 276 22.66 8.36 -1.53
CA TYR A 276 23.54 8.31 -2.69
C TYR A 276 24.78 9.17 -2.45
N GLU A 277 24.59 10.44 -2.06
CA GLU A 277 25.70 11.36 -1.76
C GLU A 277 26.59 10.81 -0.63
N GLU A 278 25.98 10.19 0.38
CA GLU A 278 26.73 9.67 1.51
C GLU A 278 27.44 8.34 1.23
N THR A 279 26.89 7.44 0.42
CA THR A 279 27.36 6.04 0.42
C THR A 279 27.83 5.51 -0.93
N VAL A 280 27.63 6.26 -2.02
CA VAL A 280 28.03 5.83 -3.37
C VAL A 280 29.30 6.55 -3.81
N THR A 281 30.17 5.86 -4.56
CA THR A 281 31.35 6.47 -5.17
C THR A 281 30.96 7.72 -5.98
N PRO A 282 31.54 8.90 -5.70
CA PRO A 282 31.30 10.10 -6.49
C PRO A 282 31.67 9.89 -7.97
N GLY A 283 30.81 10.34 -8.88
CA GLY A 283 31.01 10.16 -10.32
C GLY A 283 30.39 8.89 -10.93
N THR A 284 29.64 8.10 -10.13
CA THR A 284 29.00 6.85 -10.59
C THR A 284 28.01 7.08 -11.72
N ASP A 285 27.11 8.06 -11.56
CA ASP A 285 26.11 8.41 -12.59
C ASP A 285 26.79 8.80 -13.92
N GLU A 286 27.86 9.59 -13.88
CA GLU A 286 28.61 10.01 -15.06
C GLU A 286 29.35 8.85 -15.70
N LYS A 287 29.98 7.99 -14.90
CA LYS A 287 30.74 6.81 -15.35
C LYS A 287 29.84 5.81 -16.09
N TYR A 288 28.60 5.64 -15.65
CA TYR A 288 27.67 4.63 -16.18
C TYR A 288 26.46 5.25 -16.92
N ALA A 289 26.52 6.52 -17.32
CA ALA A 289 25.38 7.27 -17.85
C ALA A 289 24.63 6.56 -18.98
N ASP A 290 25.36 5.99 -19.95
CA ASP A 290 24.77 5.28 -21.09
C ASP A 290 24.06 3.99 -20.69
N GLU A 291 24.67 3.22 -19.77
CA GLU A 291 24.11 1.97 -19.24
C GLU A 291 22.85 2.26 -18.41
N ILE A 292 22.97 3.19 -17.45
CA ILE A 292 21.86 3.67 -16.63
C ILE A 292 20.72 4.16 -17.51
N GLY A 293 20.99 4.98 -18.53
CA GLY A 293 19.98 5.52 -19.43
C GLY A 293 19.27 4.43 -20.24
N LYS A 294 20.02 3.43 -20.75
CA LYS A 294 19.44 2.30 -21.50
C LYS A 294 18.55 1.44 -20.62
N ILE A 295 19.06 1.01 -19.46
CA ILE A 295 18.34 0.15 -18.52
C ILE A 295 17.10 0.88 -18.00
N THR A 296 17.23 2.17 -17.65
CA THR A 296 16.14 3.01 -17.15
C THR A 296 14.99 3.12 -18.14
N ARG A 297 15.29 3.42 -19.41
CA ARG A 297 14.27 3.46 -20.46
C ARG A 297 13.59 2.11 -20.65
N HIS A 298 14.36 1.03 -20.57
CA HIS A 298 13.86 -0.31 -20.80
C HIS A 298 12.89 -0.75 -19.71
N TYR A 299 13.25 -0.67 -18.43
CA TYR A 299 12.34 -1.06 -17.34
C TYR A 299 11.11 -0.13 -17.27
N LYS A 300 11.28 1.19 -17.46
CA LYS A 300 10.15 2.13 -17.50
C LYS A 300 9.16 1.78 -18.63
N SER A 301 9.62 1.22 -19.75
CA SER A 301 8.73 0.78 -20.82
C SER A 301 7.82 -0.39 -20.38
N PHE A 302 8.34 -1.33 -19.59
CA PHE A 302 7.57 -2.44 -19.03
C PHE A 302 6.59 -1.99 -17.94
N MET A 303 6.97 -1.01 -17.11
CA MET A 303 6.05 -0.37 -16.17
C MET A 303 4.87 0.28 -16.91
N LYS A 304 5.16 1.09 -17.93
CA LYS A 304 4.11 1.72 -18.75
C LYS A 304 3.20 0.68 -19.39
N LYS A 305 3.76 -0.40 -19.94
CA LYS A 305 2.99 -1.50 -20.55
C LYS A 305 2.11 -2.21 -19.53
N GLY A 306 2.60 -2.48 -18.32
CA GLY A 306 1.82 -3.09 -17.25
C GLY A 306 0.63 -2.22 -16.81
N ILE A 307 0.82 -0.90 -16.71
CA ILE A 307 -0.28 0.04 -16.43
C ILE A 307 -1.33 0.04 -17.54
N VAL A 308 -0.93 -0.03 -18.82
CA VAL A 308 -1.88 -0.16 -19.94
C VAL A 308 -2.73 -1.42 -19.79
N TYR A 309 -2.13 -2.56 -19.45
CA TYR A 309 -2.89 -3.78 -19.22
C TYR A 309 -3.81 -3.71 -18.00
N LEU A 310 -3.42 -3.02 -16.92
CA LEU A 310 -4.33 -2.77 -15.79
C LEU A 310 -5.52 -1.89 -16.21
N LYS A 311 -5.30 -0.91 -17.08
CA LYS A 311 -6.38 -0.08 -17.62
C LYS A 311 -7.36 -0.91 -18.44
N GLU A 312 -6.86 -1.74 -19.36
CA GLU A 312 -7.67 -2.67 -20.15
C GLU A 312 -8.43 -3.67 -19.26
N ALA A 313 -7.78 -4.19 -18.21
CA ALA A 313 -8.46 -5.02 -17.20
C ALA A 313 -9.59 -4.25 -16.52
N GLY A 314 -9.36 -2.99 -16.14
CA GLY A 314 -10.38 -2.11 -15.56
C GLY A 314 -11.59 -1.90 -16.49
N GLU A 315 -11.37 -1.72 -17.79
CA GLU A 315 -12.44 -1.57 -18.78
C GLU A 315 -13.30 -2.84 -18.89
N ILE A 316 -12.69 -4.03 -18.83
CA ILE A 316 -13.43 -5.31 -18.78
C ILE A 316 -14.15 -5.44 -17.44
N PHE A 317 -13.52 -5.02 -16.35
CA PHE A 317 -14.10 -5.08 -15.02
C PHE A 317 -15.35 -4.20 -14.89
N ASP A 318 -15.40 -3.05 -15.56
CA ASP A 318 -16.61 -2.23 -15.61
C ASP A 318 -17.77 -2.94 -16.30
N GLN A 319 -17.51 -3.70 -17.37
CA GLN A 319 -18.53 -4.53 -18.03
C GLN A 319 -19.04 -5.63 -17.10
N ILE A 320 -18.16 -6.21 -16.27
CA ILE A 320 -18.57 -7.17 -15.23
C ILE A 320 -19.48 -6.47 -14.22
N GLU A 321 -19.11 -5.30 -13.72
CA GLU A 321 -19.92 -4.54 -12.75
C GLU A 321 -21.28 -4.11 -13.31
N GLU A 322 -21.37 -3.79 -14.61
CA GLU A 322 -22.64 -3.47 -15.29
C GLU A 322 -23.63 -4.64 -15.27
N THR A 323 -23.15 -5.89 -15.15
CA THR A 323 -24.05 -7.04 -15.02
C THR A 323 -24.73 -7.12 -13.66
N TYR A 324 -24.25 -6.39 -12.65
CA TYR A 324 -24.76 -6.44 -11.28
C TYR A 324 -25.30 -5.07 -10.81
N PRO A 325 -26.36 -4.54 -11.43
CA PRO A 325 -26.98 -3.30 -10.99
C PRO A 325 -27.64 -3.46 -9.62
N PHE A 326 -27.74 -2.37 -8.88
CA PHE A 326 -28.48 -2.29 -7.62
C PHE A 326 -29.21 -0.95 -7.54
N ASP A 327 -30.32 -0.91 -6.81
CA ASP A 327 -31.08 0.31 -6.54
C ASP A 327 -30.74 0.89 -5.15
N GLU A 328 -31.11 2.16 -4.95
CA GLU A 328 -30.85 2.90 -3.72
C GLU A 328 -31.60 2.30 -2.51
N GLU A 329 -32.77 1.71 -2.72
CA GLU A 329 -33.55 1.07 -1.65
C GLU A 329 -32.82 -0.16 -1.11
N THR A 330 -32.34 -1.03 -2.01
CA THR A 330 -31.58 -2.23 -1.66
C THR A 330 -30.27 -1.86 -0.97
N LYS A 331 -29.52 -0.90 -1.54
CA LYS A 331 -28.30 -0.35 -0.92
C LYS A 331 -28.58 0.16 0.49
N GLY A 332 -29.63 0.98 0.65
CA GLY A 332 -30.03 1.56 1.94
C GLY A 332 -30.45 0.51 2.97
N ASN A 333 -31.17 -0.53 2.56
CA ASN A 333 -31.56 -1.65 3.42
C ASN A 333 -30.34 -2.42 3.94
N ILE A 334 -29.36 -2.70 3.07
CA ILE A 334 -28.11 -3.36 3.46
C ILE A 334 -27.31 -2.48 4.43
N ALA A 335 -27.11 -1.21 4.09
CA ALA A 335 -26.38 -0.27 4.93
C ALA A 335 -27.04 -0.15 6.32
N SER A 336 -28.36 0.03 6.37
CA SER A 336 -29.13 0.08 7.61
C SER A 336 -28.97 -1.19 8.45
N PHE A 337 -29.02 -2.38 7.84
CA PHE A 337 -28.77 -3.64 8.53
C PHE A 337 -27.37 -3.67 9.15
N ILE A 338 -26.32 -3.32 8.40
CA ILE A 338 -24.95 -3.31 8.90
C ILE A 338 -24.79 -2.31 10.06
N LEU A 339 -25.29 -1.08 9.88
CA LEU A 339 -25.20 -0.03 10.89
C LEU A 339 -25.93 -0.39 12.19
N THR A 340 -27.06 -1.09 12.12
CA THR A 340 -27.94 -1.34 13.29
C THR A 340 -27.83 -2.74 13.90
N LYS A 341 -27.23 -3.70 13.19
CA LYS A 341 -27.12 -5.10 13.64
C LYS A 341 -25.70 -5.63 13.69
N VAL A 342 -24.77 -5.00 12.97
CA VAL A 342 -23.37 -5.45 12.88
C VAL A 342 -22.43 -4.52 13.65
N ILE A 343 -22.56 -3.20 13.48
CA ILE A 343 -21.65 -2.21 14.09
C ILE A 343 -22.15 -1.68 15.45
N SER A 344 -23.47 -1.65 15.65
CA SER A 344 -24.14 -1.00 16.78
C SER A 344 -23.75 -1.56 18.14
#